data_AF-A0A5Q4H2B5-F1
#
_entry.id   AF-A0A5Q4H2B5-F1
#
_cell.length_a   1.000
_cell.length_b   1.000
_cell.length_c   1.000
_cell.angle_alpha   90.00
_cell.angle_beta   90.00
_cell.angle_gamma   90.00
#
_symmetry.space_group_name_H-M   'P 1'
#
loop_
_entity.id
_entity.type
_entity.pdbx_description
1 polymer ?
#
loop_
_entity_poly.entity_id
_entity_poly.type
_entity_poly.pdbx_seq_one_letter_code
_entity_poly.pdbx_strand_id
1 'polypeptide(L)'
;MDTSQVGDAPAGWTTPAGGGLRLITDDQHDAHGRLIQELVPWHTIDINGVATPVRTARWTVYHDAAHEVWTAQGYATGSAPNYTFTLAGPVSITRSDHNGNVLEQIRAVRAGTAGKLQPTDSFPQSSYVRWTTYQYTDCCRLSSTRVYHTIPASGEGTAGTHYDQTDFGYDSTKQRNRSVSPGGTITFQVFDVHGHVIATYVGTDDSGATETDPTGGGADPNNNMVLVTSYQYDNGQAGGDGNLTEQTQHVSDSETRVTAFVYDWRNRRTATDGEIDFYEQLTYDNLNRVIQTERYDTTAQGNLIARSDTLYDDRGRVYQTIRYAVDPATGDVGNALVDNTWYDAAGNIV
;
A
#
# COMPACT_ATOMS: atom_id res chain seq x y z
N MET A 1 17.01 -33.80 -5.81
CA MET A 1 16.55 -35.12 -5.35
C MET A 1 17.66 -35.72 -4.50
N ASP A 2 17.35 -36.25 -3.32
CA ASP A 2 18.33 -36.98 -2.51
C ASP A 2 18.50 -38.38 -3.10
N THR A 3 19.58 -38.61 -3.84
CA THR A 3 19.85 -39.87 -4.55
C THR A 3 20.12 -41.05 -3.60
N SER A 4 20.30 -40.80 -2.29
CA SER A 4 20.48 -41.87 -1.29
C SER A 4 19.18 -42.53 -0.83
N GLN A 5 18.02 -41.98 -1.21
CA GLN A 5 16.72 -42.42 -0.68
C GLN A 5 15.69 -42.77 -1.76
N VAL A 6 16.17 -42.99 -2.98
CA VAL A 6 15.37 -43.32 -4.17
C VAL A 6 16.12 -44.42 -4.92
N GLY A 7 15.44 -45.55 -5.15
CA GLY A 7 16.07 -46.79 -5.64
C GLY A 7 16.46 -46.78 -7.11
N ASP A 8 16.07 -45.73 -7.84
CA ASP A 8 16.07 -45.68 -9.30
C ASP A 8 16.82 -44.45 -9.84
N ALA A 9 17.68 -43.86 -9.00
CA ALA A 9 18.60 -42.81 -9.45
C ALA A 9 19.54 -43.38 -10.55
N PRO A 10 19.65 -42.75 -11.73
CA PRO A 10 20.54 -43.22 -12.78
C PRO A 10 22.01 -43.26 -12.32
N ALA A 11 22.77 -44.23 -12.84
CA ALA A 11 24.17 -44.40 -12.48
C ALA A 11 24.98 -43.11 -12.73
N GLY A 12 25.75 -42.67 -11.74
CA GLY A 12 26.57 -41.46 -11.79
C GLY A 12 25.90 -40.20 -11.22
N TRP A 13 24.63 -40.26 -10.84
CA TRP A 13 23.94 -39.13 -10.20
C TRP A 13 24.26 -39.05 -8.71
N THR A 14 24.80 -37.91 -8.28
CA THR A 14 25.04 -37.59 -6.88
C THR A 14 24.22 -36.36 -6.48
N THR A 15 23.68 -36.36 -5.26
CA THR A 15 23.08 -35.16 -4.68
C THR A 15 24.17 -34.09 -4.54
N PRO A 16 24.06 -32.92 -5.19
CA PRO A 16 25.00 -31.83 -5.00
C PRO A 16 25.04 -31.37 -3.54
N ALA A 17 26.15 -30.80 -3.09
CA ALA A 17 26.25 -30.23 -1.74
C ALA A 17 25.15 -29.18 -1.52
N GLY A 18 24.32 -29.36 -0.48
CA GLY A 18 23.15 -28.52 -0.21
C GLY A 18 21.89 -28.86 -1.05
N GLY A 19 21.95 -29.86 -1.93
CA GLY A 19 20.80 -30.40 -2.65
C GLY A 19 20.07 -31.49 -1.87
N GLY A 20 18.87 -31.88 -2.32
CA GLY A 20 18.13 -33.00 -1.71
C GLY A 20 17.63 -32.74 -0.27
N LEU A 21 17.65 -31.48 0.17
CA LEU A 21 17.08 -31.04 1.44
C LEU A 21 15.59 -31.37 1.41
N ARG A 22 15.19 -32.40 2.14
CA ARG A 22 13.79 -32.78 2.33
C ARG A 22 13.13 -31.74 3.24
N LEU A 23 12.88 -30.57 2.66
CA LEU A 23 12.25 -29.45 3.32
C LEU A 23 10.81 -29.84 3.61
N ILE A 24 10.49 -29.96 4.90
CA ILE A 24 9.18 -30.37 5.39
C ILE A 24 8.58 -29.19 6.14
N THR A 25 7.37 -28.81 5.73
CA THR A 25 6.49 -27.92 6.49
C THR A 25 5.44 -28.79 7.17
N ASP A 26 5.28 -28.62 8.49
CA ASP A 26 4.22 -29.31 9.23
C ASP A 26 3.15 -28.34 9.66
N ASP A 27 1.91 -28.66 9.31
CA ASP A 27 0.73 -27.86 9.62
C ASP A 27 -0.19 -28.58 10.59
N GLN A 28 -0.75 -27.84 11.55
CA GLN A 28 -1.84 -28.31 12.40
C GLN A 28 -3.06 -27.43 12.18
N HIS A 29 -4.23 -28.08 12.16
CA HIS A 29 -5.51 -27.42 11.95
C HIS A 29 -6.43 -27.65 13.15
N ASP A 30 -7.34 -26.72 13.40
CA ASP A 30 -8.43 -26.92 14.35
C ASP A 30 -9.55 -27.81 13.77
N ALA A 31 -10.61 -28.04 14.56
CA ALA A 31 -11.76 -28.85 14.14
C ALA A 31 -12.54 -28.26 12.95
N HIS A 32 -12.34 -26.98 12.63
CA HIS A 32 -12.94 -26.29 11.48
C HIS A 32 -12.01 -26.26 10.26
N GLY A 33 -10.84 -26.90 10.33
CA GLY A 33 -9.87 -26.94 9.24
C GLY A 33 -9.06 -25.66 9.09
N ARG A 34 -9.03 -24.78 10.09
CA ARG A 34 -8.22 -23.55 10.06
C ARG A 34 -6.83 -23.82 10.62
N LEU A 35 -5.81 -23.24 9.99
CA LEU A 35 -4.41 -23.40 10.40
C LEU A 35 -4.16 -22.76 11.77
N ILE A 36 -3.70 -23.57 12.74
CA ILE A 36 -3.36 -23.13 14.11
C ILE A 36 -1.87 -23.21 14.41
N GLN A 37 -1.12 -23.98 13.63
CA GLN A 37 0.34 -24.05 13.72
C GLN A 37 0.93 -24.35 12.34
N GLU A 38 1.98 -23.61 11.98
CA GLU A 38 2.86 -23.90 10.84
C GLU A 38 4.29 -24.00 11.38
N LEU A 39 4.99 -25.09 11.08
CA LEU A 39 6.41 -25.26 11.35
C LEU A 39 7.16 -25.34 10.01
N VAL A 40 7.94 -24.32 9.71
CA VAL A 40 8.74 -24.28 8.46
C VAL A 40 9.88 -25.31 8.51
N PRO A 41 10.58 -25.55 7.38
CA PRO A 41 11.73 -26.45 7.36
C PRO A 41 12.85 -26.05 8.33
N TRP A 42 13.64 -27.04 8.74
CA TRP A 42 14.81 -26.84 9.60
C TRP A 42 15.80 -25.85 8.99
N HIS A 43 16.28 -24.94 9.82
CA HIS A 43 17.40 -24.05 9.51
C HIS A 43 18.13 -23.69 10.81
N THR A 44 19.31 -23.12 10.68
CA THR A 44 20.14 -22.73 11.82
C THR A 44 20.04 -21.23 12.04
N ILE A 45 19.81 -20.83 13.28
CA ILE A 45 19.89 -19.42 13.72
C ILE A 45 20.88 -19.30 14.86
N ASP A 46 21.38 -18.09 15.09
CA ASP A 46 22.13 -17.79 16.31
C ASP A 46 21.16 -17.54 17.47
N ILE A 47 21.32 -18.27 18.57
CA ILE A 47 20.63 -18.02 19.83
C ILE A 47 21.69 -17.77 20.90
N ASN A 48 21.81 -16.51 21.33
CA ASN A 48 22.80 -16.08 22.33
C ASN A 48 24.24 -16.47 21.99
N GLY A 49 24.65 -16.35 20.71
CA GLY A 49 26.00 -16.68 20.25
C GLY A 49 26.21 -18.17 19.96
N VAL A 50 25.14 -18.98 19.96
CA VAL A 50 25.20 -20.42 19.64
C VAL A 50 24.34 -20.72 18.41
N ALA A 51 24.99 -21.25 17.38
CA ALA A 51 24.33 -21.79 16.20
C ALA A 51 23.41 -22.95 16.59
N THR A 52 22.10 -22.71 16.57
CA THR A 52 21.06 -23.63 17.05
C THR A 52 20.14 -24.01 15.90
N PRO A 53 19.96 -25.31 15.61
CA PRO A 53 18.97 -25.76 14.63
C PRO A 53 17.57 -25.53 15.20
N VAL A 54 16.72 -24.88 14.40
CA VAL A 54 15.34 -24.55 14.75
C VAL A 54 14.40 -24.79 13.58
N ARG A 55 13.11 -24.86 13.89
CA ARG A 55 12.04 -24.58 12.93
C ARG A 55 11.35 -23.30 13.35
N THR A 56 11.23 -22.31 12.46
CA THR A 56 10.36 -21.15 12.73
C THR A 56 8.93 -21.66 12.84
N ALA A 57 8.24 -21.18 13.86
CA ALA A 57 6.86 -21.53 14.14
C ALA A 57 5.98 -20.30 13.97
N ARG A 58 4.79 -20.50 13.40
CA ARG A 58 3.68 -19.55 13.46
C ARG A 58 2.53 -20.22 14.17
N TRP A 59 1.85 -19.48 15.05
CA TRP A 59 0.67 -19.96 15.75
C TRP A 59 -0.47 -18.98 15.58
N THR A 60 -1.67 -19.54 15.41
CA THR A 60 -2.91 -18.80 15.37
C THR A 60 -3.87 -19.42 16.38
N VAL A 61 -4.47 -18.56 17.21
CA VAL A 61 -5.53 -18.92 18.14
C VAL A 61 -6.79 -18.16 17.72
N TYR A 62 -7.88 -18.89 17.52
CA TYR A 62 -9.20 -18.34 17.18
C TYR A 62 -10.10 -18.37 18.42
N HIS A 63 -10.48 -17.19 18.91
CA HIS A 63 -11.46 -17.02 19.98
C HIS A 63 -12.80 -16.61 19.36
N ASP A 64 -13.46 -17.56 18.71
CA ASP A 64 -14.68 -17.30 17.91
C ASP A 64 -15.80 -16.66 18.73
N ALA A 65 -16.02 -17.13 19.96
CA ALA A 65 -17.05 -16.59 20.85
C ALA A 65 -16.78 -15.13 21.30
N ALA A 66 -15.52 -14.70 21.29
CA ALA A 66 -15.12 -13.34 21.62
C ALA A 66 -14.80 -12.50 20.39
N HIS A 67 -14.96 -13.05 19.18
CA HIS A 67 -14.59 -12.42 17.91
C HIS A 67 -13.13 -11.93 17.88
N GLU A 68 -12.21 -12.70 18.47
CA GLU A 68 -10.78 -12.38 18.47
C GLU A 68 -9.94 -13.41 17.71
N VAL A 69 -8.90 -12.94 17.04
CA VAL A 69 -7.85 -13.77 16.44
C VAL A 69 -6.50 -13.33 16.97
N TRP A 70 -5.75 -14.26 17.54
CA TRP A 70 -4.42 -14.02 18.07
C TRP A 70 -3.40 -14.73 17.21
N THR A 71 -2.35 -14.03 16.78
CA THR A 71 -1.24 -14.63 16.04
C THR A 71 0.10 -14.32 16.69
N ALA A 72 0.98 -15.31 16.70
CA ALA A 72 2.33 -15.16 17.22
C ALA A 72 3.32 -15.94 16.36
N GLN A 73 4.59 -15.57 16.48
CA GLN A 73 5.70 -16.28 15.86
C GLN A 73 6.63 -16.80 16.95
N GLY A 74 7.53 -17.69 16.57
CA GLY A 74 8.53 -18.22 17.47
C GLY A 74 9.34 -19.29 16.78
N TYR A 75 9.83 -20.23 17.56
CA TYR A 75 10.60 -21.35 17.03
C TYR A 75 10.43 -22.60 17.88
N ALA A 76 10.76 -23.74 17.26
CA ALA A 76 10.79 -25.05 17.87
C ALA A 76 12.22 -25.62 17.84
N THR A 77 12.65 -26.21 18.94
CA THR A 77 13.85 -27.05 19.04
C THR A 77 13.48 -28.47 19.45
N GLY A 78 14.42 -29.41 19.35
CA GLY A 78 14.19 -30.82 19.65
C GLY A 78 13.69 -31.61 18.43
N SER A 79 12.89 -32.65 18.66
CA SER A 79 12.42 -33.54 17.59
C SER A 79 10.96 -33.93 17.79
N ALA A 80 10.27 -34.25 16.68
CA ALA A 80 8.89 -34.68 16.72
C ALA A 80 8.74 -35.99 17.54
N PRO A 81 7.63 -36.17 18.28
CA PRO A 81 6.54 -35.20 18.47
C PRO A 81 6.80 -34.19 19.60
N ASN A 82 7.91 -34.32 20.33
CA ASN A 82 8.19 -33.62 21.59
C ASN A 82 9.04 -32.36 21.38
N TYR A 83 8.55 -31.44 20.56
CA TYR A 83 9.21 -30.15 20.37
C TYR A 83 9.18 -29.29 21.63
N THR A 84 10.27 -28.58 21.88
CA THR A 84 10.31 -27.46 22.82
C THR A 84 10.06 -26.18 22.04
N PHE A 85 8.98 -25.47 22.38
CA PHE A 85 8.60 -24.23 21.70
C PHE A 85 9.03 -23.00 22.50
N THR A 86 9.42 -21.97 21.78
CA THR A 86 9.67 -20.63 22.32
C THR A 86 8.93 -19.61 21.47
N LEU A 87 8.04 -18.84 22.08
CA LEU A 87 7.35 -17.70 21.49
C LEU A 87 8.27 -16.48 21.41
N ALA A 88 8.29 -15.84 20.25
CA ALA A 88 8.90 -14.55 20.01
C ALA A 88 7.81 -13.48 19.93
N GLY A 89 7.75 -12.62 20.94
CA GLY A 89 6.76 -11.54 21.01
C GLY A 89 7.06 -10.36 20.09
N PRO A 90 6.13 -9.40 19.96
CA PRO A 90 4.80 -9.38 20.57
C PRO A 90 3.77 -10.24 19.84
N VAL A 91 2.69 -10.61 20.52
CA VAL A 91 1.50 -11.27 19.95
C VAL A 91 0.62 -10.23 19.27
N SER A 92 0.14 -10.55 18.08
CA SER A 92 -0.84 -9.77 17.33
C SER A 92 -2.24 -10.21 17.73
N ILE A 93 -3.09 -9.29 18.17
CA ILE A 93 -4.49 -9.56 18.51
C ILE A 93 -5.35 -8.68 17.62
N THR A 94 -6.32 -9.28 16.95
CA THR A 94 -7.36 -8.58 16.19
C THR A 94 -8.70 -8.90 16.82
N ARG A 95 -9.43 -7.87 17.22
CA ARG A 95 -10.82 -7.99 17.69
C ARG A 95 -11.75 -7.43 16.65
N SER A 96 -12.86 -8.10 16.41
CA SER A 96 -13.86 -7.67 15.42
C SER A 96 -15.25 -7.69 16.03
N ASP A 97 -16.20 -7.02 15.37
CA ASP A 97 -17.62 -7.19 15.67
C ASP A 97 -18.17 -8.51 15.08
N HIS A 98 -19.45 -8.78 15.31
CA HIS A 98 -20.12 -9.97 14.78
C HIS A 98 -20.16 -10.01 13.23
N ASN A 99 -20.07 -8.85 12.58
CA ASN A 99 -20.10 -8.70 11.13
C ASN A 99 -18.70 -8.79 10.50
N GLY A 100 -17.64 -8.95 11.32
CA GLY A 100 -16.25 -9.03 10.88
C GLY A 100 -15.56 -7.68 10.69
N ASN A 101 -16.18 -6.56 11.11
CA ASN A 101 -15.50 -5.27 11.14
C ASN A 101 -14.47 -5.27 12.26
N VAL A 102 -13.21 -4.96 11.94
CA VAL A 102 -12.14 -4.91 12.93
C VAL A 102 -12.36 -3.74 13.87
N LEU A 103 -12.54 -3.99 15.16
CA LEU A 103 -12.71 -2.97 16.20
C LEU A 103 -11.36 -2.57 16.82
N GLU A 104 -10.45 -3.54 16.99
CA GLU A 104 -9.16 -3.30 17.62
C GLU A 104 -8.05 -4.11 16.95
N GLN A 105 -6.88 -3.48 16.80
CA GLN A 105 -5.62 -4.12 16.50
C GLN A 105 -4.64 -3.84 17.63
N ILE A 106 -4.15 -4.91 18.26
CA ILE A 106 -3.30 -4.84 19.44
C ILE A 106 -2.00 -5.60 19.16
N ARG A 107 -0.89 -5.08 19.70
CA ARG A 107 0.34 -5.85 19.95
C ARG A 107 0.55 -5.95 21.44
N ALA A 108 0.63 -7.17 21.96
CA ALA A 108 0.77 -7.42 23.39
C ALA A 108 1.98 -8.30 23.70
N VAL A 109 2.67 -8.00 24.80
CA VAL A 109 3.79 -8.81 25.29
C VAL A 109 3.24 -9.90 26.20
N ARG A 110 3.48 -11.16 25.84
CA ARG A 110 3.20 -12.29 26.72
C ARG A 110 4.19 -12.27 27.90
N ALA A 111 3.72 -12.56 29.11
CA ALA A 111 4.53 -12.54 30.32
C ALA A 111 5.78 -13.46 30.27
N GLY A 112 5.76 -14.49 29.42
CA GLY A 112 6.90 -15.36 29.17
C GLY A 112 6.94 -15.87 27.73
N THR A 113 8.13 -16.31 27.33
CA THR A 113 8.40 -16.82 25.98
C THR A 113 8.31 -18.34 25.88
N ALA A 114 8.21 -19.07 27.00
CA ALA A 114 8.17 -20.53 26.97
C ALA A 114 6.85 -21.07 26.39
N GLY A 115 6.94 -22.03 25.48
CA GLY A 115 5.81 -22.68 24.84
C GLY A 115 5.27 -21.94 23.61
N LYS A 116 4.29 -22.57 22.96
CA LYS A 116 3.49 -21.98 21.89
C LYS A 116 2.44 -21.00 22.44
N LEU A 117 1.88 -20.16 21.57
CA LEU A 117 0.68 -19.39 21.88
C LEU A 117 -0.47 -20.34 22.21
N GLN A 118 -1.22 -20.07 23.27
CA GLN A 118 -2.32 -20.90 23.75
C GLN A 118 -3.61 -20.09 23.90
N PRO A 119 -4.79 -20.71 23.73
CA PRO A 119 -6.08 -20.07 24.03
C PRO A 119 -6.25 -19.67 25.50
N THR A 120 -5.43 -20.20 26.41
CA THR A 120 -5.45 -19.85 27.83
C THR A 120 -4.51 -18.70 28.19
N ASP A 121 -3.74 -18.18 27.22
CA ASP A 121 -2.90 -17.02 27.45
C ASP A 121 -3.75 -15.78 27.78
N SER A 122 -3.18 -14.85 28.54
CA SER A 122 -3.87 -13.62 28.95
C SER A 122 -3.06 -12.40 28.56
N PHE A 123 -3.73 -11.44 27.93
CA PHE A 123 -3.14 -10.20 27.41
C PHE A 123 -3.90 -9.01 28.00
N PRO A 124 -3.66 -8.64 29.27
CA PRO A 124 -4.26 -7.45 29.87
C PRO A 124 -3.75 -6.20 29.15
N GLN A 125 -4.51 -5.10 29.20
CA GLN A 125 -4.13 -3.83 28.57
C GLN A 125 -2.75 -3.32 28.98
N SER A 126 -2.33 -3.57 30.22
CA SER A 126 -0.98 -3.26 30.72
C SER A 126 0.16 -3.97 29.97
N SER A 127 -0.15 -5.00 29.17
CA SER A 127 0.82 -5.71 28.32
C SER A 127 0.89 -5.15 26.90
N TYR A 128 0.03 -4.20 26.54
CA TYR A 128 -0.03 -3.68 25.17
C TYR A 128 1.18 -2.78 24.89
N VAL A 129 1.78 -2.97 23.73
CA VAL A 129 2.89 -2.17 23.21
C VAL A 129 2.53 -1.42 21.93
N ARG A 130 1.42 -1.78 21.28
CA ARG A 130 0.75 -1.00 20.22
C ARG A 130 -0.75 -1.24 20.29
N TRP A 131 -1.53 -0.21 20.01
CA TRP A 131 -2.99 -0.32 19.97
C TRP A 131 -3.56 0.66 18.95
N THR A 132 -4.49 0.15 18.14
CA THR A 132 -5.31 0.94 17.22
C THR A 132 -6.74 0.49 17.38
N THR A 133 -7.66 1.44 17.48
CA THR A 133 -9.09 1.16 17.54
C THR A 133 -9.81 1.81 16.38
N TYR A 134 -10.92 1.21 15.97
CA TYR A 134 -11.73 1.60 14.83
C TYR A 134 -13.17 1.74 15.29
N GLN A 135 -13.73 2.92 15.09
CA GLN A 135 -15.12 3.21 15.44
C GLN A 135 -15.94 3.22 14.16
N TYR A 136 -17.10 2.58 14.20
CA TYR A 136 -17.99 2.49 13.05
C TYR A 136 -19.29 3.23 13.32
N THR A 137 -19.90 3.78 12.26
CA THR A 137 -21.27 4.27 12.29
C THR A 137 -22.25 3.10 12.44
N ASP A 138 -23.50 3.40 12.82
CA ASP A 138 -24.56 2.39 12.94
C ASP A 138 -24.79 1.60 11.64
N CYS A 139 -24.52 2.23 10.50
CA CYS A 139 -24.60 1.63 9.16
C CYS A 139 -23.26 1.03 8.69
N CYS A 140 -22.41 0.60 9.64
CA CYS A 140 -21.15 -0.13 9.45
C CYS A 140 -20.05 0.54 8.59
N ARG A 141 -19.99 1.87 8.59
CA ARG A 141 -18.89 2.62 7.95
C ARG A 141 -17.87 3.08 8.98
N LEU A 142 -16.59 3.05 8.65
CA LEU A 142 -15.54 3.52 9.56
C LEU A 142 -15.72 5.02 9.84
N SER A 143 -16.14 5.38 11.05
CA SER A 143 -16.35 6.76 11.49
C SER A 143 -15.07 7.42 11.97
N SER A 144 -14.20 6.66 12.65
CA SER A 144 -12.90 7.17 13.08
C SER A 144 -11.92 6.04 13.38
N THR A 145 -10.64 6.41 13.38
CA THR A 145 -9.53 5.55 13.80
C THR A 145 -8.75 6.26 14.89
N ARG A 146 -8.39 5.55 15.95
CA ARG A 146 -7.50 6.05 17.01
C ARG A 146 -6.20 5.27 17.01
N VAL A 147 -5.08 5.96 16.90
CA VAL A 147 -3.74 5.37 17.01
C VAL A 147 -3.13 5.81 18.33
N TYR A 148 -2.86 4.85 19.21
CA TYR A 148 -2.36 5.14 20.55
C TYR A 148 -0.85 5.33 20.53
N HIS A 149 -0.40 6.52 20.89
CA HIS A 149 1.00 6.81 21.18
C HIS A 149 1.35 6.53 22.65
N THR A 150 0.36 6.57 23.54
CA THR A 150 0.49 6.20 24.96
C THR A 150 -0.68 5.31 25.36
N ILE A 151 -0.40 4.06 25.74
CA ILE A 151 -1.44 3.13 26.19
C ILE A 151 -1.92 3.56 27.59
N PRO A 152 -3.21 3.88 27.79
CA PRO A 152 -3.74 4.17 29.11
C PRO A 152 -3.68 2.92 30.01
N ALA A 153 -3.52 3.12 31.31
CA ALA A 153 -3.46 2.01 32.27
C ALA A 153 -4.74 1.14 32.26
N SER A 154 -5.88 1.76 31.93
CA SER A 154 -7.17 1.10 31.76
C SER A 154 -8.10 1.93 30.87
N GLY A 155 -9.00 1.25 30.15
CA GLY A 155 -10.05 1.91 29.37
C GLY A 155 -9.54 2.55 28.09
N GLU A 156 -10.34 3.41 27.49
CA GLU A 156 -10.02 3.99 26.16
C GLU A 156 -9.04 5.17 26.22
N GLY A 157 -8.82 5.78 27.38
CA GLY A 157 -8.03 7.01 27.48
C GLY A 157 -8.73 8.22 26.85
N THR A 158 -7.94 9.22 26.46
CA THR A 158 -8.40 10.53 25.98
C THR A 158 -7.57 11.01 24.78
N ALA A 159 -8.22 11.66 23.83
CA ALA A 159 -7.58 12.26 22.65
C ALA A 159 -6.53 13.30 23.07
N GLY A 160 -5.40 13.36 22.34
CA GLY A 160 -4.29 14.28 22.60
C GLY A 160 -3.44 13.95 23.84
N THR A 161 -3.85 12.99 24.67
CA THR A 161 -3.03 12.44 25.77
C THR A 161 -2.59 11.01 25.51
N HIS A 162 -3.47 10.21 24.92
CA HIS A 162 -3.27 8.77 24.73
C HIS A 162 -3.20 8.38 23.26
N TYR A 163 -4.02 9.03 22.43
CA TYR A 163 -4.15 8.69 21.03
C TYR A 163 -4.36 9.91 20.15
N ASP A 164 -3.98 9.71 18.90
CA ASP A 164 -4.28 10.56 17.76
C ASP A 164 -5.51 9.98 17.04
N GLN A 165 -6.57 10.77 16.89
CA GLN A 165 -7.80 10.36 16.24
C GLN A 165 -7.90 10.96 14.84
N THR A 166 -8.27 10.14 13.85
CA THR A 166 -8.69 10.60 12.53
C THR A 166 -10.16 10.30 12.35
N ASP A 167 -10.96 11.32 12.05
CA ASP A 167 -12.40 11.19 11.82
C ASP A 167 -12.72 11.16 10.33
N PHE A 168 -13.81 10.47 9.95
CA PHE A 168 -14.22 10.29 8.57
C PHE A 168 -15.69 10.68 8.38
N GLY A 169 -15.98 11.33 7.25
CA GLY A 169 -17.33 11.61 6.78
C GLY A 169 -17.60 10.97 5.43
N TYR A 170 -18.88 10.77 5.15
CA TYR A 170 -19.36 10.10 3.95
C TYR A 170 -20.48 10.92 3.32
N ASP A 171 -20.55 10.89 2.00
CA ASP A 171 -21.63 11.47 1.25
C ASP A 171 -22.92 10.61 1.33
N SER A 172 -23.95 11.10 0.65
CA SER A 172 -25.24 10.43 0.51
C SER A 172 -25.14 9.08 -0.20
N THR A 173 -24.16 8.92 -1.11
CA THR A 173 -23.86 7.67 -1.83
C THR A 173 -22.98 6.69 -1.05
N LYS A 174 -22.56 7.07 0.17
CA LYS A 174 -21.71 6.30 1.09
C LYS A 174 -20.25 6.16 0.63
N GLN A 175 -19.80 7.08 -0.21
CA GLN A 175 -18.39 7.32 -0.52
C GLN A 175 -17.78 8.19 0.56
N ARG A 176 -16.52 7.92 0.94
CA ARG A 176 -15.82 8.71 1.95
C ARG A 176 -15.34 10.01 1.31
N ASN A 177 -15.96 11.11 1.67
CA ASN A 177 -15.70 12.44 1.11
C ASN A 177 -15.00 13.38 2.09
N ARG A 178 -14.84 12.99 3.35
CA ARG A 178 -14.25 13.85 4.37
C ARG A 178 -13.33 13.09 5.29
N SER A 179 -12.22 13.70 5.66
CA SER A 179 -11.33 13.23 6.73
C SER A 179 -10.82 14.39 7.58
N VAL A 180 -10.77 14.22 8.89
CA VAL A 180 -10.15 15.17 9.82
C VAL A 180 -8.92 14.52 10.42
N SER A 181 -7.76 15.14 10.23
CA SER A 181 -6.52 14.69 10.84
C SER A 181 -6.52 14.89 12.36
N PRO A 182 -5.64 14.23 13.12
CA PRO A 182 -5.50 14.46 14.56
C PRO A 182 -5.19 15.91 14.93
N GLY A 183 -4.55 16.66 14.03
CA GLY A 183 -4.28 18.08 14.20
C GLY A 183 -5.46 19.01 13.86
N GLY A 184 -6.62 18.46 13.48
CA GLY A 184 -7.82 19.22 13.11
C GLY A 184 -7.87 19.66 11.65
N THR A 185 -6.91 19.27 10.81
CA THR A 185 -6.96 19.58 9.37
C THR A 185 -8.03 18.73 8.70
N ILE A 186 -8.99 19.38 8.08
CA ILE A 186 -10.06 18.79 7.29
C ILE A 186 -9.59 18.68 5.84
N THR A 187 -9.73 17.51 5.25
CA THR A 187 -9.70 17.31 3.79
C THR A 187 -11.09 16.87 3.36
N PHE A 188 -11.67 17.61 2.41
CA PHE A 188 -13.02 17.37 1.90
C PHE A 188 -12.96 17.25 0.38
N GLN A 189 -13.45 16.14 -0.16
CA GLN A 189 -13.51 15.85 -1.59
C GLN A 189 -14.95 15.99 -2.08
N VAL A 190 -15.13 16.62 -3.24
CA VAL A 190 -16.41 16.65 -3.95
C VAL A 190 -16.32 15.66 -5.10
N PHE A 191 -17.33 14.81 -5.24
CA PHE A 191 -17.41 13.81 -6.28
C PHE A 191 -18.44 14.19 -7.35
N ASP A 192 -18.19 13.79 -8.60
CA ASP A 192 -19.22 13.75 -9.62
C ASP A 192 -20.16 12.55 -9.43
N VAL A 193 -21.15 12.43 -10.32
CA VAL A 193 -22.13 11.33 -10.29
C VAL A 193 -21.53 9.96 -10.59
N HIS A 194 -20.31 9.89 -11.12
CA HIS A 194 -19.59 8.65 -11.42
C HIS A 194 -18.59 8.27 -10.31
N GLY A 195 -18.46 9.11 -9.26
CA GLY A 195 -17.53 8.90 -8.15
C GLY A 195 -16.11 9.39 -8.44
N HIS A 196 -15.91 10.21 -9.47
CA HIS A 196 -14.64 10.89 -9.69
C HIS A 196 -14.52 12.11 -8.80
N VAL A 197 -13.35 12.35 -8.22
CA VAL A 197 -13.09 13.56 -7.43
C VAL A 197 -12.99 14.75 -8.38
N ILE A 198 -13.87 15.74 -8.27
CA ILE A 198 -13.84 16.96 -9.07
C ILE A 198 -13.22 18.16 -8.33
N ALA A 199 -13.17 18.10 -7.01
CA ALA A 199 -12.55 19.14 -6.19
C ALA A 199 -12.06 18.57 -4.86
N THR A 200 -10.98 19.14 -4.33
CA THR A 200 -10.46 18.88 -3.00
C THR A 200 -10.29 20.20 -2.27
N TYR A 201 -10.88 20.26 -1.07
CA TYR A 201 -10.82 21.40 -0.17
C TYR A 201 -10.04 21.02 1.09
N VAL A 202 -9.33 22.00 1.64
CA VAL A 202 -8.60 21.86 2.91
C VAL A 202 -8.94 23.03 3.82
N GLY A 203 -9.14 22.74 5.11
CA GLY A 203 -9.44 23.74 6.13
C GLY A 203 -9.33 23.16 7.53
N THR A 204 -9.91 23.83 8.52
CA THR A 204 -10.03 23.35 9.91
C THR A 204 -11.45 23.48 10.46
N ASP A 205 -12.33 24.18 9.75
CA ASP A 205 -13.74 24.34 10.09
C ASP A 205 -14.57 24.28 8.80
N ASP A 206 -15.49 23.32 8.73
CA ASP A 206 -16.40 23.10 7.62
C ASP A 206 -17.86 23.32 8.03
N SER A 207 -18.12 24.21 8.99
CA SER A 207 -19.47 24.53 9.45
C SER A 207 -20.36 25.00 8.28
N GLY A 208 -21.55 24.42 8.18
CA GLY A 208 -22.49 24.69 7.07
C GLY A 208 -22.10 24.07 5.72
N ALA A 209 -21.02 23.28 5.65
CA ALA A 209 -20.63 22.55 4.44
C ALA A 209 -21.74 21.61 3.95
N THR A 210 -21.78 21.44 2.63
CA THR A 210 -22.59 20.42 1.95
C THR A 210 -21.70 19.50 1.12
N GLU A 211 -22.21 18.33 0.72
CA GLU A 211 -21.45 17.37 -0.08
C GLU A 211 -20.97 17.92 -1.43
N THR A 212 -21.66 18.93 -1.97
CA THR A 212 -21.33 19.59 -3.25
C THR A 212 -20.61 20.93 -3.07
N ASP A 213 -20.64 21.51 -1.87
CA ASP A 213 -20.00 22.79 -1.56
C ASP A 213 -19.45 22.77 -0.12
N PRO A 214 -18.17 22.40 0.06
CA PRO A 214 -17.52 22.38 1.37
C PRO A 214 -17.37 23.76 2.04
N THR A 215 -17.54 24.86 1.29
CA THR A 215 -17.48 26.23 1.85
C THR A 215 -18.81 26.67 2.47
N GLY A 216 -19.89 25.91 2.26
CA GLY A 216 -21.23 26.26 2.72
C GLY A 216 -21.74 27.58 2.13
N GLY A 217 -21.27 27.95 0.93
CA GLY A 217 -21.57 29.23 0.28
C GLY A 217 -21.09 30.46 1.05
N GLY A 218 -20.15 30.30 2.00
CA GLY A 218 -19.71 31.38 2.89
C GLY A 218 -20.77 31.86 3.89
N ALA A 219 -21.83 31.05 4.13
CA ALA A 219 -22.91 31.41 5.04
C ALA A 219 -22.48 31.41 6.52
N ASP A 220 -21.55 30.51 6.89
CA ASP A 220 -20.96 30.47 8.23
C ASP A 220 -19.60 31.22 8.21
N PRO A 221 -19.42 32.28 9.02
CA PRO A 221 -18.18 33.05 9.04
C PRO A 221 -16.98 32.27 9.64
N ASN A 222 -17.20 31.14 10.31
CA ASN A 222 -16.12 30.31 10.83
C ASN A 222 -15.62 29.28 9.83
N ASN A 223 -16.44 28.91 8.83
CA ASN A 223 -16.01 27.98 7.79
C ASN A 223 -14.82 28.56 7.03
N ASN A 224 -13.72 27.81 7.03
CA ASN A 224 -12.47 28.22 6.41
C ASN A 224 -11.96 27.18 5.40
N MET A 225 -12.85 26.37 4.84
CA MET A 225 -12.52 25.42 3.79
C MET A 225 -12.09 26.19 2.53
N VAL A 226 -10.90 25.87 2.03
CA VAL A 226 -10.31 26.48 0.83
C VAL A 226 -10.18 25.41 -0.25
N LEU A 227 -10.61 25.72 -1.47
CA LEU A 227 -10.37 24.87 -2.64
C LEU A 227 -8.86 24.85 -2.93
N VAL A 228 -8.24 23.67 -2.90
CA VAL A 228 -6.79 23.53 -3.17
C VAL A 228 -6.51 22.88 -4.52
N THR A 229 -7.41 22.01 -4.98
CA THR A 229 -7.28 21.35 -6.29
C THR A 229 -8.65 21.11 -6.90
N SER A 230 -8.79 21.37 -8.20
CA SER A 230 -9.94 20.96 -9.02
C SER A 230 -9.49 20.04 -10.16
N TYR A 231 -10.40 19.17 -10.57
CA TYR A 231 -10.18 18.13 -11.57
C TYR A 231 -11.30 18.17 -12.59
N GLN A 232 -10.93 18.21 -13.87
CA GLN A 232 -11.87 18.16 -14.99
C GLN A 232 -11.64 16.90 -15.81
N TYR A 233 -12.69 16.12 -15.95
CA TYR A 233 -12.72 14.92 -16.78
C TYR A 233 -13.34 15.23 -18.14
N ASP A 234 -12.89 14.55 -19.19
CA ASP A 234 -13.49 14.56 -20.53
C ASP A 234 -13.70 15.96 -21.12
N ASN A 235 -12.78 16.91 -20.83
CA ASN A 235 -12.90 18.33 -21.20
C ASN A 235 -14.20 19.00 -20.71
N GLY A 236 -14.71 18.54 -19.56
CA GLY A 236 -15.97 19.01 -18.97
C GLY A 236 -17.22 18.50 -19.68
N GLN A 237 -17.09 17.55 -20.61
CA GLN A 237 -18.22 16.97 -21.33
C GLN A 237 -18.83 15.81 -20.53
N ALA A 238 -20.16 15.77 -20.48
CA ALA A 238 -20.87 14.66 -19.85
C ALA A 238 -20.79 13.39 -20.72
N GLY A 239 -20.65 12.23 -20.07
CA GLY A 239 -20.74 10.92 -20.72
C GLY A 239 -19.51 10.54 -21.56
N GLY A 240 -18.35 11.12 -21.25
CA GLY A 240 -17.07 10.70 -21.82
C GLY A 240 -16.55 9.40 -21.20
N ASP A 241 -15.26 9.16 -21.37
CA ASP A 241 -14.58 7.92 -20.98
C ASP A 241 -13.92 8.00 -19.59
N GLY A 242 -14.11 9.11 -18.87
CA GLY A 242 -13.61 9.33 -17.51
C GLY A 242 -12.13 9.67 -17.46
N ASN A 243 -11.54 10.16 -18.56
CA ASN A 243 -10.15 10.57 -18.58
C ASN A 243 -9.99 11.93 -17.88
N LEU A 244 -9.07 12.04 -16.92
CA LEU A 244 -8.72 13.31 -16.29
C LEU A 244 -8.02 14.19 -17.32
N THR A 245 -8.69 15.20 -17.85
CA THR A 245 -8.17 16.08 -18.92
C THR A 245 -7.51 17.35 -18.39
N GLU A 246 -7.85 17.80 -17.20
CA GLU A 246 -7.24 18.99 -16.58
C GLU A 246 -7.20 18.83 -15.06
N GLN A 247 -6.09 19.23 -14.47
CA GLN A 247 -5.95 19.42 -13.03
C GLN A 247 -5.54 20.87 -12.79
N THR A 248 -6.27 21.56 -11.93
CA THR A 248 -5.95 22.93 -11.53
C THR A 248 -5.64 22.98 -10.04
N GLN A 249 -4.42 23.33 -9.68
CA GLN A 249 -4.03 23.61 -8.30
C GLN A 249 -4.25 25.10 -8.01
N HIS A 250 -4.91 25.40 -6.90
CA HIS A 250 -5.19 26.76 -6.46
C HIS A 250 -4.14 27.14 -5.41
N VAL A 251 -3.14 27.94 -5.84
CA VAL A 251 -2.02 28.37 -5.00
C VAL A 251 -2.44 29.51 -4.06
N SER A 252 -3.32 30.38 -4.56
CA SER A 252 -3.96 31.45 -3.80
C SER A 252 -5.31 31.80 -4.44
N ASP A 253 -6.00 32.82 -3.90
CA ASP A 253 -7.28 33.30 -4.44
C ASP A 253 -7.21 33.81 -5.89
N SER A 254 -6.01 34.12 -6.39
CA SER A 254 -5.82 34.64 -7.76
C SER A 254 -4.78 33.89 -8.60
N GLU A 255 -4.02 32.97 -8.00
CA GLU A 255 -2.99 32.20 -8.69
C GLU A 255 -3.37 30.73 -8.79
N THR A 256 -3.36 30.21 -10.01
CA THR A 256 -3.63 28.81 -10.31
C THR A 256 -2.52 28.21 -11.16
N ARG A 257 -2.30 26.92 -10.97
CA ARG A 257 -1.40 26.10 -11.78
C ARG A 257 -2.22 25.03 -12.48
N VAL A 258 -2.28 25.14 -13.80
CA VAL A 258 -3.09 24.25 -14.64
C VAL A 258 -2.17 23.22 -15.29
N THR A 259 -2.55 21.95 -15.20
CA THR A 259 -1.93 20.86 -15.95
C THR A 259 -3.00 20.21 -16.82
N ALA A 260 -2.81 20.20 -18.13
CA ALA A 260 -3.70 19.54 -19.07
C ALA A 260 -3.13 18.19 -19.54
N PHE A 261 -4.02 17.22 -19.75
CA PHE A 261 -3.67 15.87 -20.17
C PHE A 261 -4.41 15.54 -21.46
N VAL A 262 -3.66 15.09 -22.47
CA VAL A 262 -4.21 14.71 -23.76
C VAL A 262 -4.16 13.20 -23.91
N TYR A 263 -5.23 12.62 -24.44
CA TYR A 263 -5.38 11.18 -24.60
C TYR A 263 -5.62 10.81 -26.07
N ASP A 264 -5.17 9.62 -26.46
CA ASP A 264 -5.59 9.01 -27.72
C ASP A 264 -6.92 8.25 -27.56
N TRP A 265 -7.44 7.75 -28.69
CA TRP A 265 -8.70 6.99 -28.76
C TRP A 265 -8.71 5.67 -27.95
N ARG A 266 -7.58 5.26 -27.36
CA ARG A 266 -7.44 4.07 -26.49
C ARG A 266 -7.32 4.45 -25.01
N ASN A 267 -7.61 5.70 -24.64
CA ASN A 267 -7.48 6.24 -23.29
C ASN A 267 -6.04 6.21 -22.77
N ARG A 268 -5.07 6.40 -23.67
CA ARG A 268 -3.65 6.49 -23.29
C ARG A 268 -3.22 7.93 -23.33
N ARG A 269 -2.62 8.40 -22.25
CA ARG A 269 -2.14 9.78 -22.13
C ARG A 269 -0.97 10.02 -23.07
N THR A 270 -1.19 10.72 -24.17
CA THR A 270 -0.16 11.04 -25.17
C THR A 270 0.57 12.34 -24.91
N ALA A 271 0.00 13.26 -24.14
CA ALA A 271 0.71 14.47 -23.75
C ALA A 271 0.31 14.97 -22.36
N THR A 272 1.23 15.70 -21.74
CA THR A 272 1.00 16.47 -20.51
C THR A 272 1.55 17.88 -20.72
N ASP A 273 0.65 18.86 -20.69
CA ASP A 273 0.99 20.27 -20.66
C ASP A 273 0.95 20.73 -19.20
N GLY A 274 2.11 21.02 -18.62
CA GLY A 274 2.30 21.21 -17.20
C GLY A 274 2.26 22.67 -16.76
N GLU A 275 2.22 22.86 -15.44
CA GLU A 275 2.02 24.17 -14.81
C GLU A 275 3.09 25.23 -15.07
N ILE A 276 4.36 24.82 -15.20
CA ILE A 276 5.50 25.73 -15.35
C ILE A 276 6.48 25.10 -16.31
N ASP A 277 6.67 25.74 -17.46
CA ASP A 277 7.70 25.46 -18.46
C ASP A 277 7.87 23.96 -18.77
N PHE A 278 6.75 23.22 -18.79
CA PHE A 278 6.74 21.76 -18.90
C PHE A 278 5.78 21.31 -19.99
N TYR A 279 6.31 20.64 -21.00
CA TYR A 279 5.49 19.87 -21.93
C TYR A 279 6.12 18.49 -22.19
N GLU A 280 5.34 17.44 -22.00
CA GLU A 280 5.72 16.05 -22.29
C GLU A 280 4.85 15.48 -23.40
N GLN A 281 5.48 14.76 -24.33
CA GLN A 281 4.78 13.93 -25.29
C GLN A 281 5.26 12.47 -25.18
N LEU A 282 4.30 11.55 -25.20
CA LEU A 282 4.51 10.11 -25.13
C LEU A 282 4.01 9.45 -26.40
N THR A 283 4.86 8.64 -27.02
CA THR A 283 4.47 7.77 -28.13
C THR A 283 4.40 6.34 -27.63
N TYR A 284 3.33 5.65 -28.01
CA TYR A 284 3.09 4.27 -27.61
C TYR A 284 3.12 3.34 -28.81
N ASP A 285 3.55 2.10 -28.59
CA ASP A 285 3.30 1.01 -29.52
C ASP A 285 1.87 0.46 -29.39
N ASN A 286 1.54 -0.59 -30.17
CA ASN A 286 0.23 -1.24 -30.16
C ASN A 286 -0.07 -2.05 -28.88
N LEU A 287 0.96 -2.36 -28.09
CA LEU A 287 0.87 -3.09 -26.82
C LEU A 287 0.77 -2.15 -25.60
N ASN A 288 0.56 -0.86 -25.83
CA ASN A 288 0.47 0.19 -24.79
C ASN A 288 1.77 0.41 -24.03
N ARG A 289 2.92 0.12 -24.64
CA ARG A 289 4.23 0.43 -24.07
C ARG A 289 4.71 1.78 -24.61
N VAL A 290 5.27 2.62 -23.74
CA VAL A 290 5.87 3.90 -24.15
C VAL A 290 7.17 3.60 -24.89
N ILE A 291 7.24 3.95 -26.17
CA ILE A 291 8.42 3.71 -27.01
C ILE A 291 9.26 4.97 -27.23
N GLN A 292 8.68 6.15 -26.99
CA GLN A 292 9.38 7.42 -27.08
C GLN A 292 8.77 8.42 -26.09
N THR A 293 9.64 9.15 -25.40
CA THR A 293 9.31 10.26 -24.52
C THR A 293 10.04 11.49 -25.01
N GLU A 294 9.30 12.57 -25.22
CA GLU A 294 9.82 13.87 -25.65
C GLU A 294 9.43 14.94 -24.65
N ARG A 295 10.34 15.91 -24.48
CA ARG A 295 10.20 17.05 -23.59
C ARG A 295 10.39 18.31 -24.40
N TYR A 296 9.47 19.23 -24.30
CA TYR A 296 9.53 20.52 -24.99
C TYR A 296 9.63 21.66 -23.97
N ASP A 297 10.28 22.73 -24.40
CA ASP A 297 10.34 23.97 -23.64
C ASP A 297 8.95 24.61 -23.59
N THR A 298 8.37 24.65 -22.39
CA THR A 298 7.10 25.30 -22.09
C THR A 298 5.84 24.72 -22.72
N THR A 299 5.79 24.51 -24.04
CA THR A 299 4.58 24.11 -24.78
C THR A 299 4.90 23.09 -25.87
N ALA A 300 3.86 22.53 -26.50
CA ALA A 300 3.98 21.64 -27.65
C ALA A 300 4.70 22.28 -28.86
N GLN A 301 4.69 23.61 -28.96
CA GLN A 301 5.34 24.36 -30.04
C GLN A 301 6.74 24.84 -29.66
N GLY A 302 7.18 24.62 -28.41
CA GLY A 302 8.52 24.96 -27.95
C GLY A 302 9.60 24.11 -28.61
N ASN A 303 10.85 24.46 -28.33
CA ASN A 303 11.96 23.63 -28.77
C ASN A 303 11.94 22.30 -28.01
N LEU A 304 12.26 21.21 -28.70
CA LEU A 304 12.57 19.96 -28.04
C LEU A 304 13.79 20.18 -27.13
N ILE A 305 13.76 19.70 -25.89
CA ILE A 305 14.84 19.83 -24.92
C ILE A 305 15.36 18.48 -24.42
N ALA A 306 14.55 17.41 -24.56
CA ALA A 306 15.01 16.06 -24.33
C ALA A 306 14.18 15.06 -25.13
N ARG A 307 14.84 13.98 -25.56
CA ARG A 307 14.20 12.83 -26.19
C ARG A 307 14.85 11.54 -25.72
N SER A 308 14.03 10.53 -25.48
CA SER A 308 14.49 9.17 -25.27
C SER A 308 13.55 8.15 -25.87
N ASP A 309 14.12 7.09 -26.45
CA ASP A 309 13.38 5.97 -27.00
C ASP A 309 13.62 4.72 -26.13
N THR A 310 12.58 3.90 -25.95
CA THR A 310 12.63 2.66 -25.17
C THR A 310 12.23 1.49 -26.03
N LEU A 311 13.10 0.48 -26.13
CA LEU A 311 12.85 -0.71 -26.94
C LEU A 311 12.68 -1.92 -26.04
N TYR A 312 11.71 -2.75 -26.42
CA TYR A 312 11.26 -3.90 -25.67
C TYR A 312 11.49 -5.18 -26.46
N ASP A 313 11.87 -6.24 -25.75
CA ASP A 313 11.96 -7.57 -26.34
C ASP A 313 10.56 -8.21 -26.48
N ASP A 314 10.51 -9.40 -27.07
CA ASP A 314 9.27 -10.15 -27.28
C ASP A 314 8.56 -10.54 -25.97
N ARG A 315 9.26 -10.44 -24.84
CA ARG A 315 8.72 -10.69 -23.49
C ARG A 315 8.28 -9.40 -22.79
N GLY A 316 8.38 -8.25 -23.45
CA GLY A 316 8.00 -6.94 -22.90
C GLY A 316 9.02 -6.34 -21.93
N ARG A 317 10.25 -6.86 -21.89
CA ARG A 317 11.32 -6.31 -21.05
C ARG A 317 12.09 -5.25 -21.83
N VAL A 318 12.51 -4.18 -21.15
CA VAL A 318 13.35 -3.15 -21.76
C VAL A 318 14.73 -3.72 -22.01
N TYR A 319 15.12 -3.90 -23.26
CA TYR A 319 16.48 -4.35 -23.60
C TYR A 319 17.39 -3.20 -24.05
N GLN A 320 16.81 -2.05 -24.43
CA GLN A 320 17.58 -0.90 -24.87
C GLN A 320 16.85 0.40 -24.52
N THR A 321 17.62 1.37 -24.02
CA THR A 321 17.20 2.77 -23.86
C THR A 321 18.14 3.65 -24.66
N ILE A 322 17.59 4.54 -25.48
CA ILE A 322 18.36 5.48 -26.30
C ILE A 322 18.05 6.89 -25.79
N ARG A 323 19.07 7.64 -25.37
CA ARG A 323 18.93 9.04 -24.97
C ARG A 323 19.64 9.94 -25.96
N TYR A 324 18.91 10.86 -26.56
CA TYR A 324 19.46 11.75 -27.58
C TYR A 324 19.99 13.03 -26.95
N ALA A 325 21.10 13.53 -27.47
CA ALA A 325 21.48 14.92 -27.33
C ALA A 325 20.46 15.77 -28.10
N VAL A 326 20.03 16.86 -27.50
CA VAL A 326 19.11 17.81 -28.13
C VAL A 326 19.70 19.20 -27.93
N ASP A 327 19.76 20.01 -28.99
CA ASP A 327 20.11 21.41 -28.88
C ASP A 327 18.89 22.18 -28.37
N PRO A 328 18.87 22.69 -27.12
CA PRO A 328 17.69 23.35 -26.57
C PRO A 328 17.39 24.69 -27.25
N ALA A 329 18.34 25.29 -27.98
CA ALA A 329 18.12 26.56 -28.67
C ALA A 329 17.39 26.39 -30.01
N THR A 330 17.45 25.20 -30.63
CA THR A 330 16.82 24.92 -31.94
C THR A 330 15.84 23.76 -31.92
N GLY A 331 15.91 22.88 -30.91
CA GLY A 331 15.17 21.62 -30.86
C GLY A 331 15.79 20.49 -31.68
N ASP A 332 16.97 20.69 -32.26
CA ASP A 332 17.58 19.71 -33.15
C ASP A 332 18.10 18.49 -32.38
N VAL A 333 17.73 17.30 -32.86
CA VAL A 333 18.19 16.02 -32.29
C VAL A 333 19.55 15.65 -32.86
N GLY A 334 20.52 15.43 -31.98
CA GLY A 334 21.89 15.05 -32.30
C GLY A 334 22.22 13.60 -31.98
N ASN A 335 23.48 13.37 -31.61
CA ASN A 335 24.00 12.03 -31.26
C ASN A 335 23.26 11.43 -30.05
N ALA A 336 23.31 10.11 -29.92
CA ALA A 336 22.65 9.42 -28.80
C ALA A 336 23.62 8.61 -27.94
N LEU A 337 23.27 8.49 -26.66
CA LEU A 337 23.79 7.49 -25.74
C LEU A 337 22.85 6.29 -25.76
N VAL A 338 23.40 5.10 -25.97
CA VAL A 338 22.64 3.85 -26.08
C VAL A 338 23.03 2.93 -24.93
N ASP A 339 22.07 2.63 -24.07
CA ASP A 339 22.22 1.70 -22.96
C ASP A 339 21.51 0.39 -23.32
N ASN A 340 22.23 -0.73 -23.29
CA ASN A 340 21.68 -2.06 -23.54
C ASN A 340 21.61 -2.84 -22.23
N THR A 341 20.49 -3.52 -22.00
CA THR A 341 20.28 -4.44 -20.89
C THR A 341 20.07 -5.84 -21.45
N TRP A 342 20.97 -6.76 -21.13
CA TRP A 342 20.87 -8.16 -21.54
C TRP A 342 20.26 -8.98 -20.43
N TYR A 343 19.49 -9.99 -20.81
CA TYR A 343 18.86 -10.90 -19.85
C TYR A 343 19.25 -12.33 -20.15
N ASP A 344 19.56 -13.09 -19.09
CA ASP A 344 19.66 -14.54 -19.20
C ASP A 344 18.27 -15.20 -19.39
N ALA A 345 18.27 -16.53 -19.55
CA ALA A 345 17.04 -17.31 -19.74
C ALA A 345 16.11 -17.30 -18.50
N ALA A 346 16.65 -17.05 -17.31
CA ALA A 346 15.88 -16.94 -16.07
C ALA A 346 15.32 -15.51 -15.86
N GLY A 347 15.77 -14.54 -16.65
CA GLY A 347 15.34 -13.14 -16.58
C GLY A 347 16.23 -12.24 -15.74
N ASN A 348 17.42 -12.70 -15.35
CA ASN A 348 18.40 -11.87 -14.64
C ASN A 348 19.17 -10.99 -15.63
N ILE A 349 19.53 -9.77 -15.19
CA ILE A 349 20.39 -8.87 -15.97
C ILE A 349 21.82 -9.42 -16.00
N VAL A 350 22.47 -9.41 -17.17
CA VAL A 350 23.84 -9.91 -17.39
C VAL A 350 24.76 -8.94 -18.10
#